data_AF-A0A848X6R6-F1
#
_entry.id   AF-A0A848X6R6-F1
#
_cell.length_a   1.000
_cell.length_b   1.000
_cell.length_c   1.000
_cell.angle_alpha   90.00
_cell.angle_beta   90.00
_cell.angle_gamma   90.00
#
_symmetry.space_group_name_H-M   'P 1'
#
loop_
_entity.id
_entity.type
_entity.pdbx_description
1 polymer ?
#
loop_
_entity_poly.entity_id
_entity_poly.type
_entity_poly.pdbx_seq_one_letter_code
_entity_poly.pdbx_strand_id
1 'polypeptide(L)'
;MRPILPPHGTGTRSYGGRLLPRVWFRRPTLHGTAKAGVIVALAIVSTVVLVIPAVFAVTPIAPEAEAITLCLPGIGPIQRFTDDLQGEREERAYIHESVHAQQCRSFGATWFNQRISRPEGRLTLEAQALCAEAAMLTIRGADRARVSEQVVEALASEYFSESDLRRGAIIAEVDGACRAMMGD
;
A
#
# COMPACT_ATOMS: atom_id res chain seq x y z
N MET A 1 25.06 -81.76 57.29
CA MET A 1 24.60 -80.50 56.67
C MET A 1 25.83 -79.63 56.43
N ARG A 2 26.11 -79.24 55.17
CA ARG A 2 27.26 -78.40 54.80
C ARG A 2 26.76 -76.98 54.45
N PRO A 3 27.46 -75.91 54.86
CA PRO A 3 27.04 -74.55 54.54
C PRO A 3 27.38 -74.19 53.10
N ILE A 4 26.44 -73.50 52.44
CA ILE A 4 26.55 -72.96 51.08
C ILE A 4 27.13 -71.55 51.19
N LEU A 5 28.25 -71.30 50.51
CA LEU A 5 28.86 -69.97 50.35
C LEU A 5 28.14 -69.19 49.23
N PRO A 6 27.98 -67.86 49.36
CA PRO A 6 27.40 -67.03 48.30
C PRO A 6 28.43 -66.72 47.19
N PRO A 7 27.99 -66.54 45.93
CA PRO A 7 28.87 -66.11 44.85
C PRO A 7 29.13 -64.59 44.90
N HIS A 8 30.39 -64.25 44.62
CA HIS A 8 30.87 -62.89 44.39
C HIS A 8 30.34 -62.29 43.07
N GLY A 9 30.34 -60.94 43.02
CA GLY A 9 29.87 -60.09 41.92
C GLY A 9 30.57 -60.32 40.58
N THR A 10 30.34 -59.56 39.51
CA THR A 10 30.13 -58.11 39.37
C THR A 10 29.69 -57.85 37.93
N GLY A 11 28.80 -56.90 37.68
CA GLY A 11 28.43 -56.53 36.31
C GLY A 11 27.58 -55.28 36.24
N THR A 12 28.14 -54.12 36.58
CA THR A 12 27.51 -52.82 36.32
C THR A 12 27.57 -52.53 34.82
N ARG A 13 26.41 -52.67 34.16
CA ARG A 13 26.19 -52.35 32.75
C ARG A 13 26.23 -50.83 32.58
N SER A 14 27.27 -50.33 31.92
CA SER A 14 27.42 -48.91 31.58
C SER A 14 26.40 -48.53 30.49
N TYR A 15 25.49 -47.61 30.81
CA TYR A 15 24.52 -47.05 29.86
C TYR A 15 25.23 -46.09 28.90
N GLY A 16 25.37 -46.47 27.63
CA GLY A 16 25.85 -45.61 26.56
C GLY A 16 24.83 -44.53 26.21
N GLY A 17 24.90 -43.38 26.89
CA GLY A 17 24.19 -42.17 26.51
C GLY A 17 24.70 -41.66 25.17
N ARG A 18 23.89 -41.78 24.11
CA ARG A 18 24.12 -41.06 22.85
C ARG A 18 23.95 -39.56 23.13
N LEU A 19 25.08 -38.88 23.29
CA LEU A 19 25.17 -37.43 23.23
C LEU A 19 24.66 -36.99 21.86
N LEU A 20 23.47 -36.37 21.83
CA LEU A 20 23.00 -35.60 20.68
C LEU A 20 24.11 -34.61 20.29
N PRO A 21 24.43 -34.46 18.99
CA PRO A 21 25.41 -33.48 18.58
C PRO A 21 24.91 -32.11 19.03
N ARG A 22 25.61 -31.52 20.01
CA ARG A 22 25.52 -30.09 20.34
C ARG A 22 25.62 -29.36 19.01
N VAL A 23 24.51 -28.82 18.51
CA VAL A 23 24.55 -27.93 17.36
C VAL A 23 25.31 -26.70 17.84
N TRP A 24 26.58 -26.64 17.46
CA TRP A 24 27.48 -25.55 17.76
C TRP A 24 26.87 -24.28 17.16
N PHE A 25 26.26 -23.45 17.98
CA PHE A 25 26.04 -22.04 17.66
C PHE A 25 27.43 -21.42 17.47
N ARG A 26 27.94 -21.49 16.24
CA ARG A 26 29.15 -20.80 15.82
C ARG A 26 28.87 -19.32 16.08
N ARG A 27 29.62 -18.72 17.02
CA ARG A 27 29.44 -17.32 17.38
C ARG A 27 29.51 -16.50 16.08
N PRO A 28 28.49 -15.68 15.78
CA PRO A 28 28.48 -14.90 14.56
C PRO A 28 29.71 -13.98 14.56
N THR A 29 30.53 -14.06 13.51
CA THR A 29 31.63 -13.12 13.32
C THR A 29 31.06 -11.79 12.85
N LEU A 30 31.67 -10.67 13.23
CA LEU A 30 31.26 -9.32 12.82
C LEU A 30 31.18 -9.16 11.29
N HIS A 31 32.04 -9.88 10.55
CA HIS A 31 31.97 -9.96 9.09
C HIS A 31 30.81 -10.83 8.58
N GLY A 32 30.46 -11.91 9.27
CA GLY A 32 29.33 -12.76 8.93
C GLY A 32 28.00 -12.04 9.10
N THR A 33 27.85 -11.25 10.17
CA THR A 33 26.64 -10.44 10.41
C THR A 33 26.52 -9.29 9.41
N ALA A 34 27.62 -8.61 9.09
CA ALA A 34 27.60 -7.53 8.10
C ALA A 34 27.19 -8.04 6.71
N LYS A 35 27.75 -9.17 6.25
CA LYS A 35 27.38 -9.76 4.95
C LYS A 35 25.92 -10.21 4.92
N ALA A 36 25.44 -10.86 5.99
CA ALA A 36 24.04 -11.25 6.10
C ALA A 36 23.11 -10.03 6.06
N GLY A 37 23.47 -8.95 6.77
CA GLY A 37 22.72 -7.69 6.75
C GLY A 37 22.62 -7.07 5.36
N VAL A 38 23.72 -7.03 4.60
CA VAL A 38 23.71 -6.52 3.22
C VAL A 38 22.85 -7.38 2.31
N ILE A 39 22.94 -8.71 2.40
CA ILE A 39 22.12 -9.62 1.58
C ILE A 39 20.64 -9.42 1.88
N VAL A 40 20.26 -9.33 3.15
CA VAL A 40 18.88 -9.09 3.56
C VAL A 40 18.40 -7.71 3.07
N ALA A 41 19.22 -6.66 3.21
CA ALA A 41 18.88 -5.33 2.72
C ALA A 41 18.65 -5.32 1.21
N LEU A 42 19.55 -5.95 0.44
CA LEU A 42 19.40 -6.08 -1.01
C LEU A 42 18.16 -6.88 -1.39
N ALA A 43 17.86 -7.99 -0.71
CA ALA A 43 16.66 -8.78 -0.95
C ALA A 43 15.37 -8.00 -0.69
N ILE A 44 15.35 -7.18 0.37
CA ILE A 44 14.22 -6.29 0.67
C ILE A 44 14.07 -5.24 -0.43
N VAL A 45 15.17 -4.56 -0.78
CA VAL A 45 15.16 -3.53 -1.84
C VAL A 45 14.73 -4.13 -3.18
N SER A 46 15.25 -5.29 -3.57
CA SER A 46 14.86 -5.95 -4.82
C SER A 46 13.39 -6.36 -4.82
N THR A 47 12.87 -6.83 -3.68
CA THR A 47 11.45 -7.18 -3.57
C THR A 47 10.57 -5.93 -3.73
N VAL A 48 10.91 -4.84 -3.06
CA VAL A 48 10.15 -3.58 -3.14
C VAL A 48 10.21 -2.98 -4.55
N VAL A 49 11.39 -2.99 -5.18
CA VAL A 49 11.60 -2.35 -6.48
C VAL A 49 11.12 -3.21 -7.65
N LEU A 50 11.19 -4.54 -7.56
CA LEU A 50 10.87 -5.43 -8.69
C LEU A 50 9.55 -6.16 -8.54
N VAL A 51 9.27 -6.71 -7.35
CA VAL A 51 8.09 -7.56 -7.15
C VAL A 51 6.82 -6.73 -7.03
N ILE A 52 6.85 -5.60 -6.31
CA ILE A 52 5.66 -4.76 -6.13
C ILE A 52 5.12 -4.21 -7.46
N PRO A 53 5.94 -3.59 -8.34
CA PRO A 53 5.44 -3.13 -9.64
C PRO A 53 4.94 -4.28 -10.51
N ALA A 54 5.64 -5.43 -10.50
CA ALA A 54 5.25 -6.59 -11.29
C ALA A 54 3.91 -7.17 -10.84
N VAL A 55 3.69 -7.31 -9.53
CA VAL A 55 2.41 -7.74 -8.95
C VAL A 55 1.32 -6.73 -9.32
N PHE A 56 1.58 -5.44 -9.16
CA PHE A 56 0.62 -4.42 -9.52
C PHE A 56 0.26 -4.44 -11.00
N ALA A 57 1.18 -4.78 -11.90
CA ALA A 57 0.89 -4.86 -13.33
C ALA A 57 -0.05 -6.03 -13.68
N VAL A 58 -0.05 -7.11 -12.88
CA VAL A 58 -0.81 -8.34 -13.17
C VAL A 58 -2.04 -8.55 -12.31
N THR A 59 -2.17 -7.87 -11.17
CA THR A 59 -3.36 -7.98 -10.31
C THR A 59 -4.57 -7.36 -11.02
N PRO A 60 -5.74 -8.01 -11.01
CA PRO A 60 -6.94 -7.40 -11.56
C PRO A 60 -7.30 -6.14 -10.78
N ILE A 61 -7.76 -5.11 -11.49
CA ILE A 61 -8.35 -3.92 -10.89
C ILE A 61 -9.70 -4.35 -10.29
N ALA A 62 -10.07 -3.80 -9.13
CA ALA A 62 -11.36 -4.10 -8.52
C ALA A 62 -12.49 -3.74 -9.51
N PRO A 63 -13.55 -4.56 -9.63
CA PRO A 63 -14.58 -4.35 -10.66
C PRO A 63 -15.32 -3.00 -10.55
N GLU A 64 -15.29 -2.39 -9.37
CA GLU A 64 -15.81 -1.05 -9.09
C GLU A 64 -14.87 0.10 -9.46
N ALA A 65 -13.58 -0.17 -9.69
CA ALA A 65 -12.58 0.85 -9.98
C ALA A 65 -12.30 0.93 -11.49
N GLU A 66 -12.41 2.13 -12.05
CA GLU A 66 -12.10 2.42 -13.45
C GLU A 66 -10.59 2.52 -13.71
N ALA A 67 -9.86 3.07 -12.74
CA ALA A 67 -8.43 3.25 -12.81
C ALA A 67 -7.81 3.28 -11.41
N ILE A 68 -6.48 3.22 -11.35
CA ILE A 68 -5.73 3.32 -10.10
C ILE A 68 -4.32 3.88 -10.34
N THR A 69 -3.93 4.83 -9.50
CA THR A 69 -2.54 5.31 -9.39
C THR A 69 -1.87 4.76 -8.13
N LEU A 70 -0.74 4.07 -8.30
CA LEU A 70 0.17 3.74 -7.20
C LEU A 70 1.38 4.65 -7.19
N CYS A 71 1.74 5.13 -5.99
CA CYS A 71 2.93 5.93 -5.79
C CYS A 71 4.05 5.09 -5.15
N LEU A 72 5.06 4.71 -5.94
CA LEU A 72 6.11 3.80 -5.52
C LEU A 72 7.43 4.53 -5.14
N PRO A 73 8.07 4.17 -4.02
CA PRO A 73 9.34 4.76 -3.61
C PRO A 73 10.44 4.59 -4.66
N GLY A 74 11.10 5.70 -5.03
CA GLY A 74 12.20 5.70 -6.00
C GLY A 74 11.80 5.53 -7.47
N ILE A 75 10.52 5.28 -7.76
CA ILE A 75 9.98 5.11 -9.13
C ILE A 75 9.04 6.26 -9.48
N GLY A 76 8.12 6.62 -8.57
CA GLY A 76 7.08 7.61 -8.82
C GLY A 76 5.71 6.98 -9.11
N PRO A 77 4.80 7.71 -9.79
CA PRO A 77 3.45 7.22 -10.04
C PRO A 77 3.43 6.17 -11.16
N ILE A 78 2.67 5.11 -10.95
CA ILE A 78 2.31 4.12 -11.96
C ILE A 78 0.79 4.10 -12.04
N GLN A 79 0.24 4.31 -13.22
CA GLN A 79 -1.20 4.39 -13.47
C GLN A 79 -1.65 3.14 -14.23
N ARG A 80 -2.82 2.61 -13.91
CA ARG A 80 -3.49 1.54 -14.65
C ARG A 80 -4.95 1.89 -14.85
N PHE A 81 -5.49 1.50 -15.99
CA PHE A 81 -6.86 1.75 -16.43
C PHE A 81 -7.49 0.41 -16.80
N THR A 82 -8.79 0.22 -16.62
CA THR A 82 -9.47 -0.98 -17.11
C THR A 82 -9.59 -0.93 -18.64
N ASP A 83 -9.51 -2.10 -19.29
CA ASP A 83 -9.47 -2.20 -20.76
C ASP A 83 -10.81 -1.86 -21.43
N ASP A 84 -11.90 -1.78 -20.65
CA ASP A 84 -13.25 -1.47 -21.12
C ASP A 84 -13.59 0.03 -21.05
N LEU A 85 -12.68 0.88 -20.56
CA LEU A 85 -12.86 2.33 -20.57
C LEU A 85 -12.83 2.86 -22.00
N GLN A 86 -13.87 3.60 -22.37
CA GLN A 86 -13.96 4.28 -23.66
C GLN A 86 -14.65 5.64 -23.52
N GLY A 87 -14.30 6.57 -24.41
CA GLY A 87 -14.98 7.85 -24.54
C GLY A 87 -14.85 8.73 -23.29
N GLU A 88 -15.97 9.27 -22.81
CA GLU A 88 -15.98 10.21 -21.68
C GLU A 88 -15.47 9.58 -20.38
N ARG A 89 -15.74 8.28 -20.14
CA ARG A 89 -15.27 7.59 -18.93
C ARG A 89 -13.75 7.46 -18.92
N GLU A 90 -13.16 7.09 -20.04
CA GLU A 90 -11.71 7.00 -20.19
C GLU A 90 -11.03 8.36 -19.95
N GLU A 91 -11.59 9.42 -20.53
CA GLU A 91 -11.06 10.77 -20.36
C GLU A 91 -11.15 11.25 -18.91
N ARG A 92 -12.29 11.02 -18.25
CA ARG A 92 -12.47 11.38 -16.84
C ARG A 92 -11.51 10.62 -15.94
N ALA A 93 -11.40 9.31 -16.11
CA ALA A 93 -10.43 8.49 -15.38
C ALA A 93 -9.00 8.98 -15.62
N TYR A 94 -8.64 9.33 -16.86
CA TYR A 94 -7.31 9.86 -17.16
C TYR A 94 -7.03 11.19 -16.43
N ILE A 95 -7.98 12.13 -16.44
CA ILE A 95 -7.86 13.41 -15.74
C ILE A 95 -7.70 13.17 -14.23
N HIS A 96 -8.59 12.35 -13.65
CA HIS A 96 -8.57 11.99 -12.23
C HIS A 96 -7.21 11.43 -11.81
N GLU A 97 -6.77 10.37 -12.49
CA GLU A 97 -5.51 9.71 -12.15
C GLU A 97 -4.30 10.59 -12.42
N SER A 98 -4.36 11.51 -13.40
CA SER A 98 -3.27 12.45 -13.65
C SER A 98 -3.01 13.38 -12.45
N VAL A 99 -4.07 13.74 -11.71
CA VAL A 99 -3.96 14.52 -10.46
C VAL A 99 -3.27 13.70 -9.39
N HIS A 100 -3.65 12.43 -9.19
CA HIS A 100 -2.94 11.54 -8.25
C HIS A 100 -1.47 11.33 -8.64
N ALA A 101 -1.19 11.19 -9.93
CA ALA A 101 0.18 11.10 -10.41
C ALA A 101 0.98 12.38 -10.13
N GLN A 102 0.37 13.56 -10.28
CA GLN A 102 1.00 14.83 -9.94
C GLN A 102 1.21 14.98 -8.42
N GLN A 103 0.21 14.64 -7.61
CA GLN A 103 0.30 14.63 -6.15
C GLN A 103 1.44 13.69 -5.69
N CYS A 104 1.52 12.49 -6.26
CA CYS A 104 2.60 11.54 -6.03
C CYS A 104 3.98 12.13 -6.35
N ARG A 105 4.14 12.77 -7.52
CA ARG A 105 5.41 13.44 -7.90
C ARG A 105 5.77 14.59 -6.96
N SER A 106 4.77 15.32 -6.49
CA SER A 106 4.96 16.52 -5.66
C SER A 106 5.30 16.17 -4.20
N PHE A 107 4.65 15.16 -3.63
CA PHE A 107 4.83 14.76 -2.24
C PHE A 107 5.92 13.68 -2.07
N GLY A 108 6.14 12.87 -3.10
CA GLY A 108 6.87 11.62 -3.01
C GLY A 108 6.03 10.50 -2.38
N ALA A 109 6.44 9.25 -2.64
CA ALA A 109 5.70 8.05 -2.24
C ALA A 109 5.39 7.95 -0.76
N THR A 110 6.35 8.27 0.11
CA THR A 110 6.15 8.17 1.56
C THR A 110 5.04 9.10 2.05
N TRP A 111 5.08 10.38 1.65
CA TRP A 111 4.09 11.36 2.08
C TRP A 111 2.72 11.15 1.43
N PHE A 112 2.70 10.74 0.16
CA PHE A 112 1.46 10.38 -0.53
C PHE A 112 0.75 9.21 0.19
N ASN A 113 1.48 8.12 0.46
CA ASN A 113 0.94 6.95 1.16
C ASN A 113 0.53 7.25 2.62
N GLN A 114 1.20 8.20 3.29
CA GLN A 114 0.77 8.65 4.61
C GLN A 114 -0.52 9.46 4.56
N ARG A 115 -0.80 10.22 3.49
CA ARG A 115 -2.04 10.98 3.35
C ARG A 115 -3.21 10.07 3.00
N ILE A 116 -3.05 9.16 2.05
CA ILE A 116 -4.15 8.27 1.62
C ILE A 116 -4.62 7.32 2.73
N SER A 117 -3.75 7.01 3.71
CA SER A 117 -4.08 6.16 4.86
C SER A 117 -4.89 6.86 5.95
N ARG A 118 -5.11 8.18 5.85
CA ARG A 118 -5.93 8.96 6.78
C ARG A 118 -7.19 9.48 6.08
N PRO A 119 -8.38 9.43 6.69
CA PRO A 119 -9.61 9.89 6.07
C PRO A 119 -9.54 11.33 5.54
N GLU A 120 -8.99 12.26 6.32
CA GLU A 120 -8.87 13.67 5.93
C GLU A 120 -7.87 13.84 4.79
N GLY A 121 -6.75 13.12 4.85
CA GLY A 121 -5.74 13.15 3.80
C GLY A 121 -6.28 12.59 2.48
N ARG A 122 -7.03 11.49 2.54
CA ARG A 122 -7.75 10.94 1.38
C ARG A 122 -8.76 11.95 0.85
N LEU A 123 -9.58 12.57 1.70
CA LEU A 123 -10.57 13.56 1.28
C LEU A 123 -9.94 14.69 0.46
N THR A 124 -8.83 15.27 0.92
CA THR A 124 -8.11 16.31 0.17
C THR A 124 -7.61 15.81 -1.19
N LEU A 125 -7.07 14.59 -1.27
CA LEU A 125 -6.53 14.05 -2.51
C LEU A 125 -7.64 13.81 -3.54
N GLU A 126 -8.74 13.17 -3.12
CA GLU A 126 -9.90 12.85 -3.95
C GLU A 126 -10.66 14.10 -4.39
N ALA A 127 -10.86 15.07 -3.48
CA ALA A 127 -11.51 16.33 -3.81
C ALA A 127 -10.77 17.07 -4.94
N GLN A 128 -9.44 17.07 -4.93
CA GLN A 128 -8.66 17.68 -6.02
C GLN A 128 -8.83 16.93 -7.35
N ALA A 129 -8.84 15.60 -7.33
CA ALA A 129 -8.99 14.78 -8.53
C ALA A 129 -10.39 14.92 -9.15
N LEU A 130 -11.44 14.79 -8.33
CA LEU A 130 -12.83 14.97 -8.77
C LEU A 130 -13.13 16.40 -9.22
N CYS A 131 -12.56 17.42 -8.56
CA CYS A 131 -12.72 18.81 -9.01
C CYS A 131 -11.98 19.08 -10.33
N ALA A 132 -10.93 18.34 -10.67
CA ALA A 132 -10.30 18.43 -11.99
C ALA A 132 -11.19 17.84 -13.09
N GLU A 133 -11.88 16.72 -12.81
CA GLU A 133 -12.93 16.21 -13.72
C GLU A 133 -14.07 17.21 -13.88
N ALA A 134 -14.56 17.77 -12.77
CA ALA A 134 -15.63 18.76 -12.79
C ALA A 134 -15.25 20.00 -13.62
N ALA A 135 -13.99 20.45 -13.52
CA ALA A 135 -13.49 21.56 -14.33
C ALA A 135 -13.58 21.29 -15.83
N MET A 136 -13.25 20.06 -16.26
CA MET A 136 -13.41 19.65 -17.65
C MET A 136 -14.88 19.68 -18.09
N LEU A 137 -15.80 19.19 -17.25
CA LEU A 137 -17.24 19.26 -17.54
C LEU A 137 -17.73 20.72 -17.63
N THR A 138 -17.24 21.60 -16.77
CA THR A 138 -17.57 23.03 -16.83
C THR A 138 -17.06 23.69 -18.11
N ILE A 139 -15.85 23.35 -18.59
CA ILE A 139 -15.34 23.81 -19.89
C ILE A 139 -16.25 23.38 -21.04
N ARG A 140 -16.92 22.22 -20.90
CA ARG A 140 -17.93 21.72 -21.86
C ARG A 140 -19.32 22.35 -21.69
N GLY A 141 -19.47 23.32 -20.80
CA GLY A 141 -20.71 24.04 -20.57
C GLY A 141 -21.59 23.46 -19.47
N ALA A 142 -21.09 22.52 -18.65
CA ALA A 142 -21.83 22.07 -17.47
C ALA A 142 -21.92 23.20 -16.43
N ASP A 143 -23.05 23.26 -15.72
CA ASP A 143 -23.23 24.23 -14.63
C ASP A 143 -22.29 23.92 -13.47
N ARG A 144 -21.46 24.91 -13.12
CA ARG A 144 -20.39 24.79 -12.12
C ARG A 144 -20.92 24.42 -10.73
N ALA A 145 -21.99 25.05 -10.29
CA ALA A 145 -22.55 24.82 -8.96
C ALA A 145 -23.06 23.38 -8.86
N ARG A 146 -23.78 22.92 -9.89
CA ARG A 146 -24.29 21.55 -9.98
C ARG A 146 -23.18 20.51 -10.00
N VAL A 147 -22.12 20.67 -10.80
CA VAL A 147 -21.03 19.68 -10.83
C VAL A 147 -20.25 19.66 -9.52
N SER A 148 -20.11 20.81 -8.84
CA SER A 148 -19.47 20.86 -7.51
C SER A 148 -20.30 20.12 -6.46
N GLU A 149 -21.62 20.26 -6.49
CA GLU A 149 -22.53 19.49 -5.63
C GLU A 149 -22.45 17.98 -5.90
N GLN A 150 -22.33 17.58 -7.17
CA GLN A 150 -22.12 16.18 -7.54
C GLN A 150 -20.81 15.62 -6.98
N VAL A 151 -19.73 16.41 -6.95
CA VAL A 151 -18.47 16.02 -6.30
C VAL A 151 -18.65 15.80 -4.80
N VAL A 152 -19.39 16.69 -4.11
CA VAL A 152 -19.70 16.51 -2.67
C VAL A 152 -20.45 15.20 -2.44
N GLU A 153 -21.46 14.90 -3.27
CA GLU A 153 -22.28 13.70 -3.12
C GLU A 153 -21.47 12.42 -3.43
N ALA A 154 -20.64 12.43 -4.47
CA ALA A 154 -19.75 11.32 -4.79
C ALA A 154 -18.78 11.03 -3.62
N LEU A 155 -18.14 12.06 -3.06
CA LEU A 155 -17.26 11.88 -1.90
C LEU A 155 -18.02 11.34 -0.67
N ALA A 156 -19.20 11.87 -0.39
CA ALA A 156 -19.99 11.45 0.78
C ALA A 156 -20.49 10.00 0.66
N SER A 157 -20.90 9.57 -0.53
CA SER A 157 -21.51 8.26 -0.75
C SER A 157 -20.51 7.14 -1.05
N GLU A 158 -19.48 7.42 -1.86
CA GLU A 158 -18.56 6.39 -2.34
C GLU A 158 -17.32 6.23 -1.46
N TYR A 159 -16.76 7.35 -0.98
CA TYR A 159 -15.46 7.34 -0.29
C TYR A 159 -15.57 7.39 1.23
N PHE A 160 -16.68 7.90 1.76
CA PHE A 160 -16.80 8.28 3.17
C PHE A 160 -18.12 7.86 3.82
N SER A 161 -18.88 6.97 3.19
CA SER A 161 -20.17 6.45 3.70
C SER A 161 -20.08 5.80 5.09
N GLU A 162 -18.92 5.21 5.41
CA GLU A 162 -18.64 4.59 6.72
C GLU A 162 -17.68 5.41 7.60
N SER A 163 -17.32 6.63 7.20
CA SER A 163 -16.36 7.45 7.96
C SER A 163 -17.03 8.46 8.89
N ASP A 164 -16.32 8.86 9.95
CA ASP A 164 -16.76 9.92 10.87
C ASP A 164 -16.63 11.35 10.29
N LEU A 165 -16.29 11.49 9.00
CA LEU A 165 -16.15 12.80 8.39
C LEU A 165 -17.52 13.48 8.27
N ARG A 166 -17.61 14.66 8.88
CA ARG A 166 -18.82 15.48 8.81
C ARG A 166 -18.99 16.01 7.39
N ARG A 167 -20.22 16.00 6.87
CA ARG A 167 -20.57 16.58 5.55
C ARG A 167 -20.03 18.00 5.35
N GLY A 168 -20.02 18.82 6.41
CA GLY A 168 -19.45 20.17 6.34
C GLY A 168 -17.95 20.23 6.03
N ALA A 169 -17.17 19.22 6.44
CA ALA A 169 -15.75 19.12 6.09
C ALA A 169 -15.57 18.76 4.61
N ILE A 170 -16.40 17.85 4.09
CA ILE A 170 -16.42 17.49 2.66
C ILE A 170 -16.73 18.73 1.81
N ILE A 171 -17.79 19.46 2.16
CA ILE A 171 -18.17 20.69 1.45
C ILE A 171 -17.02 21.71 1.45
N ALA A 172 -16.41 21.97 2.62
CA ALA A 172 -15.33 22.93 2.73
C ALA A 172 -14.10 22.55 1.88
N GLU A 173 -13.75 21.26 1.86
CA GLU A 173 -12.62 20.76 1.06
C GLU A 173 -12.92 20.85 -0.45
N VAL A 174 -14.12 20.45 -0.86
CA VAL A 174 -14.56 20.54 -2.26
C VAL A 174 -14.59 21.99 -2.71
N ASP A 175 -15.17 22.91 -1.94
CA ASP A 175 -15.19 24.34 -2.27
C ASP A 175 -13.77 24.88 -2.49
N GLY A 176 -12.83 24.50 -1.63
CA GLY A 176 -11.43 24.89 -1.77
C GLY A 176 -10.78 24.33 -3.05
N ALA A 177 -10.93 23.02 -3.28
CA ALA A 177 -10.34 22.34 -4.43
C ALA A 177 -10.94 22.80 -5.77
N CYS A 178 -12.27 22.89 -5.85
CA CYS A 178 -13.00 23.27 -7.04
C CYS A 178 -12.82 24.75 -7.39
N ARG A 179 -12.66 25.63 -6.39
CA ARG A 179 -12.25 27.03 -6.65
C ARG A 179 -10.87 27.11 -7.29
N ALA A 180 -9.90 26.35 -6.78
CA ALA A 180 -8.55 26.33 -7.33
C ALA A 180 -8.49 25.83 -8.78
N MET A 181 -9.33 24.85 -9.14
CA MET A 181 -9.33 24.24 -10.48
C MET A 181 -10.17 25.00 -11.51
N MET A 182 -11.30 25.60 -11.11
CA MET A 182 -12.27 26.21 -12.04
C MET A 182 -12.20 27.74 -12.12
N GLY A 183 -11.38 28.40 -11.29
CA GLY A 183 -11.36 29.87 -11.18
C GLY A 183 -12.47 30.40 -10.28
N ASP A 184 -12.73 31.71 -10.24
CA ASP A 184 -13.93 32.30 -9.61
C ASP A 184 -14.95 32.68 -10.70
#